data_AF-A0A9N9ZLE4-F1
#
_entry.id   AF-A0A9N9ZLE4-F1
#
_cell.length_a   1.000
_cell.length_b   1.000
_cell.length_c   1.000
_cell.angle_alpha   90.00
_cell.angle_beta   90.00
_cell.angle_gamma   90.00
#
_symmetry.space_group_name_H-M   'P 1'
#
loop_
_entity.id
_entity.type
_entity.pdbx_description
1 polymer ?
#
loop_
_entity_poly.entity_id
_entity_poly.type
_entity_poly.pdbx_seq_one_letter_code
_entity_poly.pdbx_strand_id
1 'polypeptide(L)'
;MTGVPKSRACAPCKARRTKCFRKRQKCPGPSSLLKFININTSQQPRRRQTTQPRSALLSPTDLVAGRLVHHIDGAKERMVIHIEPFKYLPARLGDSACLLDASALLCNVWDIYRRNEKKVPLSHIPAYGKAIHSLARTLESDNAYTVDTLAAVTVIQQAELYFDHGNSRLQHEKGFVALLSGIGPPKPGDKLHARLGMAAYVLLLPHWIALGGGTNVFDTPEWISAFAGSVADYLNAENLKPFLEDGFVFYNTLCARLPQILQATKAASAFRLGLTTPRPYDVTRLLQGLADKSEQACSEFLGKMKENGLLKEEEDPESPFGLKYWVPTPFSSQFLLGLLTARLIILLANLKWNAIHGNSEEAAALFATLRTACFTIWRFIPFLRDHDLLTVPLPWQSISSTFAFANTREKDYMLGVFEELDLFQRTDNDRRKVPRSRASIEKEINQHAGFMSMQQSPSIPQET
;
A
#
# COMPACT_ATOMS: atom_id res chain seq x y z
N MET A 1 5.53 61.58 4.36
CA MET A 1 6.15 60.28 4.68
C MET A 1 6.69 59.65 3.40
N THR A 2 8.00 59.43 3.34
CA THR A 2 8.72 58.84 2.19
C THR A 2 8.34 57.38 2.01
N GLY A 3 7.69 57.06 0.89
CA GLY A 3 7.22 55.71 0.58
C GLY A 3 8.37 54.73 0.31
N VAL A 4 8.25 53.52 0.85
CA VAL A 4 9.19 52.41 0.62
C VAL A 4 9.20 52.02 -0.86
N PRO A 5 10.37 51.88 -1.52
CA PRO A 5 10.43 51.56 -2.94
C PRO A 5 9.83 50.18 -3.23
N LYS A 6 8.81 50.13 -4.09
CA LYS A 6 8.26 48.86 -4.59
C LYS A 6 9.24 48.20 -5.56
N SER A 7 9.28 46.87 -5.51
CA SER A 7 10.00 45.99 -6.43
C SER A 7 9.90 46.43 -7.90
N ARG A 8 11.06 46.60 -8.54
CA ARG A 8 11.27 46.98 -9.96
C ARG A 8 10.97 45.85 -10.96
N ALA A 9 10.43 44.71 -10.51
CA ALA A 9 10.09 43.59 -11.39
C ALA A 9 8.83 43.87 -12.22
N CYS A 10 8.83 43.46 -13.49
CA CYS A 10 7.67 43.52 -14.38
C CYS A 10 6.54 42.57 -13.91
N ALA A 11 5.31 42.81 -14.38
CA ALA A 11 4.14 42.03 -13.99
C ALA A 11 4.29 40.50 -14.23
N PRO A 12 4.84 40.03 -15.37
CA PRO A 12 5.07 38.60 -15.58
C PRO A 12 6.05 37.98 -14.58
N CYS A 13 7.14 38.67 -14.25
CA CYS A 13 8.12 38.18 -13.26
C CYS A 13 7.54 38.15 -11.85
N LYS A 14 6.69 39.12 -11.50
CA LYS A 14 5.95 39.11 -10.22
C LYS A 14 4.98 37.94 -10.13
N ALA A 15 4.21 37.70 -11.18
CA ALA A 15 3.28 36.56 -11.23
C ALA A 15 4.00 35.22 -11.09
N ARG A 16 5.21 35.10 -11.65
CA ARG A 16 5.99 33.85 -11.63
C ARG A 16 7.00 33.73 -10.48
N ARG A 17 7.08 34.71 -9.57
CA ARG A 17 8.07 34.79 -8.47
C ARG A 17 9.53 34.48 -8.90
N THR A 18 9.90 34.84 -10.12
CA THR A 18 11.24 34.56 -10.69
C THR A 18 12.03 35.85 -10.90
N LYS A 19 13.37 35.77 -10.74
CA LYS A 19 14.27 36.88 -11.09
C LYS A 19 14.26 37.07 -12.61
N CYS A 20 14.28 38.32 -13.07
CA CYS A 20 14.18 38.68 -14.48
C CYS A 20 15.51 38.35 -15.21
N PHE A 21 15.68 37.09 -15.61
CA PHE A 21 16.85 36.60 -16.37
C PHE A 21 16.43 36.26 -17.80
N ARG A 22 16.34 37.26 -18.67
CA ARG A 22 16.39 37.04 -20.12
C ARG A 22 17.37 38.04 -20.75
N LYS A 23 18.51 37.50 -21.19
CA LYS A 23 19.46 38.04 -22.18
C LYS A 23 19.67 39.57 -22.14
N ARG A 24 20.48 40.07 -21.19
CA ARG A 24 21.16 41.39 -21.18
C ARG A 24 20.34 42.66 -21.55
N GLN A 25 19.03 42.59 -21.73
CA GLN A 25 18.17 43.74 -21.92
C GLN A 25 17.65 44.21 -20.57
N LYS A 26 17.76 45.52 -20.29
CA LYS A 26 17.18 46.13 -19.09
C LYS A 26 15.67 45.86 -19.11
N CYS A 27 15.17 45.24 -18.04
CA CYS A 27 13.73 45.08 -17.80
C CYS A 27 13.06 46.46 -18.02
N PRO A 28 11.96 46.58 -18.79
CA PRO A 28 11.35 47.86 -19.17
C PRO A 28 10.75 48.68 -18.02
N GLY A 29 11.20 48.45 -16.78
CA GLY A 29 10.77 49.19 -15.62
C GLY A 29 9.35 48.85 -15.20
N PRO A 30 8.87 49.45 -14.10
CA PRO A 30 7.54 49.18 -13.58
C PRO A 30 6.49 49.50 -14.64
N SER A 31 5.52 48.61 -14.83
CA SER A 31 4.34 48.92 -15.63
C SER A 31 3.75 50.24 -15.13
N SER A 32 3.58 51.22 -16.01
CA SER A 32 2.94 52.51 -15.79
C SER A 32 1.44 52.39 -15.54
N LEU A 33 1.03 51.39 -14.76
CA LEU A 33 -0.30 51.32 -14.18
C LEU A 33 -0.34 52.37 -13.07
N LEU A 34 -0.62 53.61 -13.48
CA LEU A 34 -1.09 54.66 -12.60
C LEU A 34 -2.33 54.10 -11.90
N LYS A 35 -2.20 53.82 -10.61
CA LYS A 35 -3.36 53.58 -9.78
C LYS A 35 -4.01 54.94 -9.59
N PHE A 36 -5.11 55.21 -10.30
CA PHE A 36 -5.95 56.36 -10.03
C PHE A 36 -6.46 56.24 -8.59
N ILE A 37 -5.82 56.98 -7.68
CA ILE A 37 -6.40 57.29 -6.38
C ILE A 37 -7.32 58.47 -6.69
N ASN A 38 -8.63 58.23 -6.68
CA ASN A 38 -9.61 59.30 -6.81
C ASN A 38 -9.53 60.16 -5.54
N ILE A 39 -8.93 61.35 -5.64
CA ILE A 39 -8.72 62.27 -4.51
C ILE A 39 -9.97 63.14 -4.25
N ASN A 40 -10.99 63.09 -5.13
CA ASN A 40 -12.16 63.99 -5.06
C ASN A 40 -13.45 63.36 -4.55
N THR A 41 -13.39 62.26 -3.80
CA THR A 41 -14.53 61.85 -2.97
C THR A 41 -14.25 62.22 -1.53
N SER A 42 -14.65 63.44 -1.15
CA SER A 42 -14.84 63.89 0.23
C SER A 42 -16.01 63.16 0.90
N GLN A 43 -16.05 61.84 0.77
CA GLN A 43 -16.78 61.01 1.72
C GLN A 43 -15.83 60.84 2.89
N GLN A 44 -16.19 61.44 4.02
CA GLN A 44 -15.54 61.22 5.31
C GLN A 44 -15.15 59.74 5.43
N PRO A 45 -13.93 59.40 5.87
CA PRO A 45 -13.59 58.04 6.16
C PRO A 45 -14.53 57.59 7.28
N ARG A 46 -15.64 56.94 6.90
CA ARG A 46 -16.39 56.07 7.79
C ARG A 46 -15.32 55.12 8.28
N ARG A 47 -14.88 55.38 9.52
CA ARG A 47 -14.08 54.50 10.35
C ARG A 47 -14.66 53.13 10.07
N ARG A 48 -14.02 52.34 9.20
CA ARG A 48 -14.38 50.94 9.01
C ARG A 48 -14.17 50.42 10.41
N GLN A 49 -15.27 50.25 11.14
CA GLN A 49 -15.28 49.47 12.35
C GLN A 49 -14.59 48.19 11.91
N THR A 50 -13.35 48.04 12.34
CA THR A 50 -12.66 46.77 12.35
C THR A 50 -13.57 45.91 13.18
N THR A 51 -14.56 45.28 12.53
CA THR A 51 -15.29 44.15 13.07
C THR A 51 -14.18 43.26 13.57
N GLN A 52 -14.08 43.14 14.89
CA GLN A 52 -13.14 42.21 15.51
C GLN A 52 -13.23 40.92 14.70
N PRO A 53 -12.08 40.34 14.28
CA PRO A 53 -12.12 39.08 13.56
C PRO A 53 -12.97 38.14 14.40
N ARG A 54 -14.12 37.71 13.86
CA ARG A 54 -14.96 36.70 14.51
C ARG A 54 -14.00 35.58 14.90
N SER A 55 -13.95 35.23 16.18
CA SER A 55 -13.25 34.03 16.60
C SER A 55 -13.74 32.92 15.68
N ALA A 56 -12.81 32.31 14.94
CA ALA A 56 -13.15 31.10 14.20
C ALA A 56 -13.66 30.14 15.27
N LEU A 57 -14.95 29.79 15.21
CA LEU A 57 -15.59 28.91 16.20
C LEU A 57 -14.95 27.51 16.25
N LEU A 58 -14.10 27.20 15.27
CA LEU A 58 -13.40 25.93 15.12
C LEU A 58 -11.88 26.19 15.08
N SER A 59 -11.15 25.44 15.89
CA SER A 59 -9.69 25.41 15.85
C SER A 59 -9.20 24.75 14.55
N PRO A 60 -7.93 24.97 14.14
CA PRO A 60 -7.34 24.22 13.03
C PRO A 60 -7.44 22.69 13.21
N THR A 61 -7.35 22.23 14.45
CA THR A 61 -7.52 20.81 14.81
C THR A 61 -8.92 20.31 14.50
N ASP A 62 -9.96 21.06 14.89
CA ASP A 62 -11.36 20.70 14.63
C ASP A 62 -11.65 20.62 13.12
N LEU A 63 -11.06 21.52 12.34
CA LEU A 63 -11.21 21.53 10.89
C LEU A 63 -10.57 20.30 10.23
N VAL A 64 -9.37 19.90 10.68
CA VAL A 64 -8.70 18.71 10.13
C VAL A 64 -9.39 17.43 10.60
N ALA A 65 -9.77 17.34 11.88
CA ALA A 65 -10.51 16.22 12.44
C ALA A 65 -11.84 16.01 11.69
N GLY A 66 -12.62 17.08 11.51
CA GLY A 66 -13.90 17.01 10.80
C GLY A 66 -13.74 16.59 9.33
N ARG A 67 -12.71 17.08 8.63
CA ARG A 67 -12.39 16.62 7.27
C ARG A 67 -12.00 15.15 7.24
N LEU A 68 -11.17 14.71 8.18
CA LEU A 68 -10.72 13.32 8.25
C LEU A 68 -11.90 12.37 8.49
N VAL A 69 -12.79 12.70 9.44
CA VAL A 69 -14.02 11.94 9.69
C VAL A 69 -14.89 11.90 8.44
N HIS A 70 -15.10 13.06 7.78
CA HIS A 70 -15.86 13.12 6.53
C HIS A 70 -15.28 12.21 5.43
N HIS A 71 -13.94 12.15 5.30
CA HIS A 71 -13.28 11.27 4.35
C HIS A 71 -13.41 9.80 4.72
N ILE A 72 -13.32 9.45 6.00
CA ILE A 72 -13.44 8.08 6.48
C ILE A 72 -14.87 7.57 6.29
N ASP A 73 -15.88 8.37 6.66
CA ASP A 73 -17.30 7.99 6.52
C ASP A 73 -17.73 7.91 5.06
N GLY A 74 -17.16 8.78 4.21
CA GLY A 74 -17.38 8.79 2.77
C GLY A 74 -16.43 7.90 1.98
N ALA A 75 -15.55 7.13 2.64
CA ALA A 75 -14.55 6.31 1.98
C ALA A 75 -15.24 5.15 1.25
N LYS A 76 -14.86 4.93 -0.01
CA LYS A 76 -15.16 3.67 -0.68
C LYS A 76 -14.41 2.52 -0.01
N GLU A 77 -14.97 1.32 -0.08
CA GLU A 77 -14.44 0.09 0.51
C GLU A 77 -12.96 -0.17 0.18
N ARG A 78 -12.50 0.22 -1.02
CA ARG A 78 -11.09 0.18 -1.46
C ARG A 78 -10.09 0.87 -0.53
N MET A 79 -10.51 1.92 0.19
CA MET A 79 -9.64 2.63 1.13
C MET A 79 -9.79 2.10 2.56
N VAL A 80 -10.88 1.37 2.86
CA VAL A 80 -11.26 0.93 4.21
C VAL A 80 -10.15 0.12 4.89
N ILE A 81 -9.47 -0.76 4.15
CA ILE A 81 -8.42 -1.61 4.74
C ILE A 81 -7.25 -0.77 5.30
N HIS A 82 -6.90 0.31 4.62
CA HIS A 82 -5.71 1.09 4.95
C HIS A 82 -6.02 2.35 5.77
N ILE A 83 -7.30 2.71 5.90
CA ILE A 83 -7.77 3.84 6.70
C ILE A 83 -8.28 3.40 8.07
N GLU A 84 -8.34 2.10 8.37
CA GLU A 84 -8.79 1.62 9.68
C GLU A 84 -8.01 2.24 10.86
N PRO A 85 -6.66 2.36 10.81
CA PRO A 85 -5.94 3.09 11.84
C PRO A 85 -6.35 4.57 11.93
N PHE A 86 -6.87 5.14 10.85
CA PHE A 86 -7.18 6.58 10.77
C PHE A 86 -8.42 6.96 11.56
N LYS A 87 -9.30 6.00 11.88
CA LYS A 87 -10.47 6.22 12.74
C LYS A 87 -10.12 6.70 14.15
N TYR A 88 -8.92 6.38 14.63
CA TYR A 88 -8.46 6.77 15.97
C TYR A 88 -7.72 8.11 15.99
N LEU A 89 -7.35 8.68 14.84
CA LEU A 89 -6.53 9.88 14.76
C LEU A 89 -7.25 11.17 15.18
N PRO A 90 -8.54 11.40 14.88
CA PRO A 90 -9.22 12.65 15.23
C PRO A 90 -9.07 13.03 16.71
N ALA A 91 -9.13 12.05 17.61
CA ALA A 91 -9.00 12.25 19.05
C ALA A 91 -7.59 12.65 19.51
N ARG A 92 -6.57 12.45 18.68
CA ARG A 92 -5.14 12.67 19.01
C ARG A 92 -4.53 13.87 18.30
N LEU A 93 -5.24 14.49 17.34
CA LEU A 93 -4.71 15.59 16.54
C LEU A 93 -4.35 16.83 17.38
N GLY A 94 -5.02 17.02 18.53
CA GLY A 94 -4.74 18.13 19.45
C GLY A 94 -3.39 18.03 20.14
N ASP A 95 -2.88 16.81 20.31
CA ASP A 95 -1.71 16.53 21.13
C ASP A 95 -0.41 16.45 20.31
N SER A 96 -0.52 16.28 18.99
CA SER A 96 0.64 16.13 18.09
C SER A 96 0.54 17.01 16.85
N ALA A 97 1.38 18.05 16.80
CA ALA A 97 1.49 18.93 15.63
C ALA A 97 1.95 18.19 14.37
N CYS A 98 2.82 17.19 14.52
CA CYS A 98 3.26 16.34 13.40
C CYS A 98 2.10 15.51 12.85
N LEU A 99 1.31 14.90 13.73
CA LEU A 99 0.14 14.12 13.31
C LEU A 99 -0.92 15.02 12.65
N LEU A 100 -1.20 16.19 13.23
CA LEU A 100 -2.11 17.18 12.65
C LEU A 100 -1.71 17.56 11.22
N ASP A 101 -0.43 17.85 10.99
CA ASP A 101 0.08 18.24 9.67
C ASP A 101 0.07 17.07 8.67
N ALA A 102 0.38 15.85 9.11
CA ALA A 102 0.28 14.64 8.29
C ALA A 102 -1.18 14.32 7.92
N SER A 103 -2.12 14.41 8.86
CA SER A 103 -3.56 14.23 8.60
C SER A 103 -4.11 15.33 7.69
N ALA A 104 -3.65 16.58 7.82
CA ALA A 104 -4.00 17.67 6.92
C ALA A 104 -3.49 17.42 5.48
N LEU A 105 -2.27 16.88 5.34
CA LEU A 105 -1.76 16.41 4.05
C LEU A 105 -2.70 15.36 3.46
N LEU A 106 -2.99 14.29 4.21
CA LEU A 106 -3.86 13.20 3.75
C LEU A 106 -5.21 13.74 3.24
N CYS A 107 -5.89 14.58 4.01
CA CYS A 107 -7.16 15.17 3.60
C CYS A 107 -7.03 15.96 2.29
N ASN A 108 -5.95 16.74 2.12
CA ASN A 108 -5.73 17.50 0.89
C ASN A 108 -5.52 16.61 -0.33
N VAL A 109 -4.74 15.54 -0.19
CA VAL A 109 -4.50 14.63 -1.32
C VAL A 109 -5.75 13.82 -1.64
N TRP A 110 -6.49 13.42 -0.61
CA TRP A 110 -7.78 12.73 -0.78
C TRP A 110 -8.81 13.61 -1.48
N ASP A 111 -8.86 14.92 -1.18
CA ASP A 111 -9.69 15.87 -1.89
C ASP A 111 -9.30 16.01 -3.37
N ILE A 112 -8.01 16.14 -3.67
CA ILE A 112 -7.48 16.19 -5.05
C ILE A 112 -7.89 14.93 -5.81
N TYR A 113 -7.76 13.77 -5.17
CA TYR A 113 -8.14 12.48 -5.71
C TYR A 113 -9.65 12.39 -5.98
N ARG A 114 -10.50 12.77 -5.02
CA ARG A 114 -11.97 12.76 -5.18
C ARG A 114 -12.44 13.69 -6.30
N ARG A 115 -11.76 14.82 -6.50
CA ARG A 115 -12.06 15.77 -7.57
C ARG A 115 -11.53 15.33 -8.93
N ASN A 116 -10.84 14.18 -8.99
CA ASN A 116 -10.20 13.67 -10.20
C ASN A 116 -9.32 14.74 -10.87
N GLU A 117 -8.60 15.49 -10.06
CA GLU A 117 -7.66 16.48 -10.56
C GLU A 117 -6.42 15.79 -11.12
N LYS A 118 -5.79 16.42 -12.11
CA LYS A 118 -4.54 15.90 -12.68
C LYS A 118 -3.54 15.65 -11.55
N LYS A 119 -3.02 14.42 -11.45
CA LYS A 119 -2.04 14.08 -10.41
C LYS A 119 -0.89 15.09 -10.40
N VAL A 120 -0.81 15.78 -9.28
CA VAL A 120 0.29 16.66 -8.93
C VAL A 120 1.24 15.82 -8.08
N PRO A 121 2.54 15.76 -8.41
CA PRO A 121 3.53 15.10 -7.56
C PRO A 121 3.37 15.55 -6.11
N LEU A 122 3.46 14.63 -5.14
CA LEU A 122 3.18 14.94 -3.74
C LEU A 122 4.13 16.04 -3.23
N SER A 123 5.37 16.03 -3.71
CA SER A 123 6.39 17.07 -3.48
C SER A 123 5.98 18.49 -3.88
N HIS A 124 5.00 18.66 -4.76
CA HIS A 124 4.49 19.97 -5.16
C HIS A 124 3.29 20.44 -4.32
N ILE A 125 2.74 19.58 -3.45
CA ILE A 125 1.63 19.93 -2.57
C ILE A 125 2.21 20.65 -1.34
N PRO A 126 1.85 21.92 -1.07
CA PRO A 126 2.44 22.67 0.06
C PRO A 126 2.28 21.99 1.42
N ALA A 127 1.18 21.25 1.61
CA ALA A 127 0.94 20.48 2.83
C ALA A 127 1.96 19.34 3.02
N TYR A 128 2.54 18.80 1.95
CA TYR A 128 3.57 17.76 2.04
C TYR A 128 4.85 18.35 2.64
N GLY A 129 5.31 19.48 2.10
CA GLY A 129 6.44 20.20 2.68
C GLY A 129 6.22 20.50 4.16
N LYS A 130 5.03 20.97 4.55
CA LYS A 130 4.71 21.23 5.96
C LYS A 130 4.78 19.96 6.81
N ALA A 131 4.16 18.86 6.37
CA ALA A 131 4.16 17.58 7.09
C ALA A 131 5.58 17.04 7.29
N ILE A 132 6.43 17.08 6.26
CA ILE A 132 7.83 16.62 6.35
C ILE A 132 8.65 17.48 7.32
N HIS A 133 8.50 18.81 7.31
CA HIS A 133 9.21 19.67 8.27
C HIS A 133 8.73 19.48 9.71
N SER A 134 7.44 19.23 9.91
CA SER A 134 6.91 18.92 11.24
C SER A 134 7.40 17.55 11.73
N LEU A 135 7.44 16.55 10.86
CA LEU A 135 8.04 15.24 11.16
C LEU A 135 9.52 15.36 11.51
N ALA A 136 10.32 16.06 10.70
CA ALA A 136 11.74 16.25 10.96
C ALA A 136 12.00 16.86 12.35
N ARG A 137 11.27 17.92 12.72
CA ARG A 137 11.37 18.54 14.06
C ARG A 137 10.96 17.58 15.18
N THR A 138 9.93 16.76 14.96
CA THR A 138 9.49 15.77 15.95
C THR A 138 10.52 14.67 16.15
N LEU A 139 11.18 14.22 15.07
CA LEU A 139 12.25 13.21 15.12
C LEU A 139 13.52 13.72 15.85
N GLU A 140 13.73 15.04 15.90
CA GLU A 140 14.81 15.68 16.66
C GLU A 140 14.45 15.94 18.14
N SER A 141 13.23 15.58 18.56
CA SER A 141 12.70 15.83 19.90
C SER A 141 12.49 14.54 20.70
N ASP A 142 12.16 14.68 21.99
CA ASP A 142 11.80 13.56 22.87
C ASP A 142 10.53 12.80 22.42
N ASN A 143 9.75 13.36 21.48
CA ASN A 143 8.54 12.75 20.93
C ASN A 143 8.81 11.86 19.70
N ALA A 144 10.07 11.62 19.33
CA ALA A 144 10.43 10.83 18.15
C ALA A 144 9.80 9.43 18.19
N TYR A 145 9.91 8.72 19.32
CA TYR A 145 9.45 7.32 19.46
C TYR A 145 8.08 7.24 20.16
N THR A 146 7.08 7.91 19.59
CA THR A 146 5.70 7.88 20.09
C THR A 146 4.74 7.28 19.05
N VAL A 147 3.59 6.78 19.51
CA VAL A 147 2.53 6.27 18.63
C VAL A 147 1.98 7.36 17.70
N ASP A 148 1.99 8.63 18.14
CA ASP A 148 1.59 9.76 17.28
C ASP A 148 2.56 10.01 16.14
N THR A 149 3.87 9.90 16.41
CA THR A 149 4.89 9.99 15.37
C THR A 149 4.80 8.81 14.40
N LEU A 150 4.57 7.59 14.90
CA LEU A 150 4.29 6.41 14.08
C LEU A 150 3.06 6.61 13.18
N ALA A 151 1.99 7.17 13.74
CA ALA A 151 0.78 7.49 13.01
C ALA A 151 1.06 8.51 11.90
N ALA A 152 1.81 9.57 12.20
CA ALA A 152 2.16 10.59 11.21
C ALA A 152 2.99 10.03 10.06
N VAL A 153 4.01 9.20 10.35
CA VAL A 153 4.82 8.51 9.33
C VAL A 153 3.96 7.58 8.49
N THR A 154 3.09 6.79 9.12
CA THR A 154 2.17 5.89 8.41
C THR A 154 1.25 6.66 7.48
N VAL A 155 0.69 7.79 7.93
CA VAL A 155 -0.18 8.65 7.11
C VAL A 155 0.56 9.21 5.90
N ILE A 156 1.79 9.70 6.07
CA ILE A 156 2.61 10.22 4.97
C ILE A 156 2.94 9.10 3.97
N GLN A 157 3.34 7.92 4.46
CA GLN A 157 3.67 6.78 3.63
C GLN A 157 2.47 6.28 2.82
N GLN A 158 1.27 6.28 3.41
CA GLN A 158 0.05 5.93 2.69
C GLN A 158 -0.29 7.00 1.63
N ALA A 159 -0.13 8.29 1.96
CA ALA A 159 -0.32 9.35 0.98
C ALA A 159 0.64 9.21 -0.21
N GLU A 160 1.89 8.82 0.02
CA GLU A 160 2.82 8.47 -1.05
C GLU A 160 2.33 7.25 -1.83
N LEU A 161 2.04 6.13 -1.17
CA LEU A 161 1.65 4.89 -1.84
C LEU A 161 0.46 5.06 -2.81
N TYR A 162 -0.56 5.81 -2.40
CA TYR A 162 -1.77 6.02 -3.21
C TYR A 162 -1.64 7.08 -4.28
N PHE A 163 -0.84 8.11 -4.02
CA PHE A 163 -0.90 9.34 -4.82
C PHE A 163 0.41 9.71 -5.51
N ASP A 164 1.54 9.12 -5.11
CA ASP A 164 2.87 9.34 -5.70
C ASP A 164 3.75 8.08 -5.62
N HIS A 165 3.93 7.38 -6.74
CA HIS A 165 4.79 6.19 -6.83
C HIS A 165 6.30 6.52 -6.80
N GLY A 166 6.71 7.45 -5.94
CA GLY A 166 8.03 8.08 -5.94
C GLY A 166 9.21 7.12 -5.72
N ASN A 167 10.40 7.60 -6.12
CA ASN A 167 11.67 6.85 -6.13
C ASN A 167 12.32 6.62 -4.74
N SER A 168 11.77 7.17 -3.65
CA SER A 168 12.42 7.19 -2.32
C SER A 168 11.96 6.09 -1.36
N ARG A 169 11.16 5.13 -1.82
CA ARG A 169 10.50 4.10 -0.98
C ARG A 169 11.45 3.39 -0.01
N LEU A 170 12.61 2.94 -0.48
CA LEU A 170 13.58 2.19 0.35
C LEU A 170 14.14 3.01 1.52
N GLN A 171 14.28 4.33 1.38
CA GLN A 171 14.79 5.18 2.47
C GLN A 171 13.73 5.38 3.55
N HIS A 172 12.47 5.56 3.13
CA HIS A 172 11.35 5.70 4.07
C HIS A 172 11.13 4.41 4.85
N GLU A 173 11.20 3.25 4.19
CA GLU A 173 11.10 1.95 4.84
C GLU A 173 12.15 1.77 5.95
N LYS A 174 13.42 2.16 5.71
CA LYS A 174 14.47 2.12 6.74
C LYS A 174 14.16 3.00 7.96
N GLY A 175 13.70 4.23 7.72
CA GLY A 175 13.29 5.13 8.80
C GLY A 175 12.10 4.58 9.59
N PHE A 176 11.15 3.97 8.90
CA PHE A 176 9.98 3.34 9.50
C PHE A 176 10.37 2.13 10.38
N VAL A 177 11.27 1.26 9.90
CA VAL A 177 11.80 0.14 10.69
C VAL A 177 12.51 0.65 11.96
N ALA A 178 13.34 1.69 11.85
CA ALA A 178 14.01 2.27 13.01
C ALA A 178 13.02 2.84 14.03
N LEU A 179 11.97 3.52 13.57
CA LEU A 179 10.92 4.07 14.41
C LEU A 179 10.13 2.96 15.15
N LEU A 180 9.69 1.92 14.43
CA LEU A 180 8.99 0.77 15.02
C LEU A 180 9.85 0.04 16.05
N SER A 181 11.14 -0.15 15.73
CA SER A 181 12.09 -0.80 16.65
C SER A 181 12.25 0.00 17.94
N GLY A 182 12.29 1.34 17.85
CA GLY A 182 12.42 2.21 19.01
C GLY A 182 11.14 2.34 19.84
N ILE A 183 9.96 2.21 19.22
CA ILE A 183 8.67 2.24 19.94
C ILE A 183 8.39 0.90 20.64
N GLY A 184 8.72 -0.22 19.98
CA GLY A 184 8.42 -1.56 20.47
C GLY A 184 6.97 -2.01 20.23
N PRO A 185 6.58 -3.19 20.74
CA PRO A 185 5.26 -3.78 20.47
C PRO A 185 4.10 -2.98 21.10
N PRO A 186 2.87 -3.16 20.59
CA PRO A 186 1.68 -2.51 21.15
C PRO A 186 1.43 -2.94 22.59
N LYS A 187 1.12 -1.97 23.44
CA LYS A 187 0.63 -2.26 24.80
C LYS A 187 -0.75 -2.93 24.72
N PRO A 188 -1.09 -3.85 25.64
CA PRO A 188 -2.42 -4.42 25.70
C PRO A 188 -3.51 -3.34 25.69
N GLY A 189 -4.48 -3.45 24.79
CA GLY A 189 -5.59 -2.50 24.65
C GLY A 189 -5.31 -1.26 23.79
N ASP A 190 -4.07 -0.99 23.38
CA ASP A 190 -3.75 0.11 22.46
C ASP A 190 -4.10 -0.27 21.01
N LYS A 191 -5.38 -0.12 20.67
CA LYS A 191 -5.93 -0.49 19.36
C LYS A 191 -5.28 0.30 18.22
N LEU A 192 -4.97 1.58 18.42
CA LEU A 192 -4.33 2.39 17.38
C LEU A 192 -2.92 1.87 17.11
N HIS A 193 -2.11 1.64 18.14
CA HIS A 193 -0.76 1.14 17.94
C HIS A 193 -0.75 -0.22 17.25
N ALA A 194 -1.63 -1.15 17.64
CA ALA A 194 -1.74 -2.45 16.97
C ALA A 194 -2.12 -2.32 15.48
N ARG A 195 -3.05 -1.42 15.14
CA ARG A 195 -3.49 -1.16 13.75
C ARG A 195 -2.39 -0.49 12.91
N LEU A 196 -1.63 0.44 13.50
CA LEU A 196 -0.47 1.04 12.83
C LEU A 196 0.62 0.01 12.59
N GLY A 197 0.89 -0.86 13.56
CA GLY A 197 1.81 -1.97 13.40
C GLY A 197 1.40 -2.90 12.25
N MET A 198 0.11 -3.26 12.16
CA MET A 198 -0.41 -4.06 11.05
C MET A 198 -0.30 -3.35 9.69
N ALA A 199 -0.59 -2.05 9.63
CA ALA A 199 -0.42 -1.27 8.41
C ALA A 199 1.06 -1.24 7.98
N ALA A 200 1.97 -1.09 8.94
CA ALA A 200 3.40 -1.11 8.70
C ALA A 200 3.92 -2.50 8.31
N TYR A 201 3.36 -3.57 8.88
CA TYR A 201 3.69 -4.95 8.56
C TYR A 201 3.57 -5.23 7.06
N VAL A 202 2.43 -4.84 6.46
CA VAL A 202 2.18 -5.00 5.02
C VAL A 202 3.15 -4.16 4.18
N LEU A 203 3.46 -2.94 4.63
CA LEU A 203 4.34 -2.01 3.90
C LEU A 203 5.80 -2.46 3.89
N LEU A 204 6.27 -3.00 5.02
CA LEU A 204 7.67 -3.35 5.25
C LEU A 204 8.01 -4.80 4.90
N LEU A 205 7.02 -5.62 4.55
CA LEU A 205 7.28 -6.99 4.12
C LEU A 205 8.29 -7.10 2.96
N PRO A 206 8.16 -6.32 1.86
CA PRO A 206 9.13 -6.38 0.76
C PRO A 206 10.54 -5.97 1.21
N HIS A 207 10.64 -5.08 2.20
CA HIS A 207 11.90 -4.63 2.77
C HIS A 207 12.66 -5.79 3.44
N TRP A 208 12.02 -6.58 4.30
CA TRP A 208 12.71 -7.69 4.96
C TRP A 208 13.05 -8.84 4.02
N ILE A 209 12.18 -9.11 3.03
CA ILE A 209 12.49 -10.07 1.97
C ILE A 209 13.74 -9.62 1.20
N ALA A 210 13.80 -8.33 0.82
CA ALA A 210 14.94 -7.78 0.08
C ALA A 210 16.26 -7.81 0.88
N LEU A 211 16.20 -7.67 2.20
CA LEU A 211 17.37 -7.76 3.09
C LEU A 211 17.84 -9.19 3.39
N GLY A 212 17.23 -10.20 2.77
CA GLY A 212 17.69 -11.59 2.95
C GLY A 212 17.21 -12.23 4.25
N GLY A 213 16.12 -11.74 4.86
CA GLY A 213 15.61 -12.29 6.12
C GLY A 213 16.40 -11.84 7.35
N GLY A 214 16.84 -10.57 7.39
CA GLY A 214 17.40 -9.96 8.60
C GLY A 214 16.40 -9.95 9.77
N THR A 215 16.81 -9.42 10.92
CA THR A 215 15.95 -9.32 12.13
C THR A 215 14.66 -8.57 11.82
N ASN A 216 13.57 -9.33 11.64
CA ASN A 216 12.24 -8.78 11.50
C ASN A 216 11.69 -8.49 12.91
N VAL A 217 11.43 -7.22 13.19
CA VAL A 217 10.88 -6.81 14.50
C VAL A 217 9.55 -7.49 14.80
N PHE A 218 8.81 -7.91 13.78
CA PHE A 218 7.52 -8.57 13.93
C PHE A 218 7.61 -10.07 14.20
N ASP A 219 8.82 -10.64 14.30
CA ASP A 219 9.01 -12.05 14.64
C ASP A 219 8.91 -12.30 16.16
N THR A 220 8.84 -11.25 16.99
CA THR A 220 8.73 -11.45 18.44
C THR A 220 7.31 -11.86 18.85
N PRO A 221 7.16 -12.70 19.90
CA PRO A 221 5.84 -13.15 20.36
C PRO A 221 4.89 -12.00 20.72
N GLU A 222 5.42 -10.88 21.22
CA GLU A 222 4.62 -9.72 21.60
C GLU A 222 3.96 -9.05 20.39
N TRP A 223 4.70 -8.89 19.28
CA TRP A 223 4.15 -8.36 18.04
C TRP A 223 3.13 -9.32 17.44
N ILE A 224 3.45 -10.60 17.38
CA ILE A 224 2.57 -11.65 16.85
C ILE A 224 1.25 -11.69 17.63
N SER A 225 1.32 -11.71 18.96
CA SER A 225 0.11 -11.76 19.79
C SER A 225 -0.71 -10.46 19.71
N ALA A 226 -0.06 -9.30 19.62
CA ALA A 226 -0.75 -8.02 19.43
C ALA A 226 -1.47 -7.96 18.08
N PHE A 227 -0.86 -8.48 17.02
CA PHE A 227 -1.46 -8.54 15.68
C PHE A 227 -2.61 -9.54 15.65
N ALA A 228 -2.40 -10.76 16.12
CA ALA A 228 -3.44 -11.77 16.20
C ALA A 228 -4.64 -11.30 17.03
N GLY A 229 -4.38 -10.70 18.20
CA GLY A 229 -5.43 -10.08 19.02
C GLY A 229 -6.15 -8.96 18.27
N SER A 230 -5.42 -8.05 17.62
CA SER A 230 -6.05 -6.96 16.85
C SER A 230 -6.93 -7.46 15.71
N VAL A 231 -6.54 -8.54 15.02
CA VAL A 231 -7.35 -9.18 13.98
C VAL A 231 -8.56 -9.89 14.60
N ALA A 232 -8.38 -10.66 15.68
CA ALA A 232 -9.47 -11.35 16.37
C ALA A 232 -10.53 -10.37 16.92
N ASP A 233 -10.10 -9.30 17.59
CA ASP A 233 -10.93 -8.18 18.05
C ASP A 233 -11.73 -7.58 16.88
N TYR A 234 -11.09 -7.39 15.71
CA TYR A 234 -11.74 -6.80 14.53
C TYR A 234 -12.87 -7.68 14.00
N LEU A 235 -12.63 -8.99 13.96
CA LEU A 235 -13.56 -9.98 13.46
C LEU A 235 -14.62 -10.36 14.50
N ASN A 236 -14.48 -9.85 15.74
CA ASN A 236 -15.28 -10.25 16.88
C ASN A 236 -15.23 -11.78 17.10
N ALA A 237 -14.03 -12.35 17.02
CA ALA A 237 -13.81 -13.80 17.03
C ALA A 237 -12.50 -14.17 17.76
N GLU A 238 -12.50 -14.03 19.09
CA GLU A 238 -11.33 -14.33 19.95
C GLU A 238 -10.80 -15.74 19.81
N ASN A 239 -11.67 -16.71 19.52
CA ASN A 239 -11.30 -18.09 19.28
C ASN A 239 -10.44 -18.29 18.02
N LEU A 240 -10.35 -17.29 17.13
CA LEU A 240 -9.43 -17.32 15.99
C LEU A 240 -8.00 -16.93 16.36
N LYS A 241 -7.79 -16.31 17.53
CA LYS A 241 -6.47 -15.76 17.90
C LYS A 241 -5.32 -16.77 17.78
N PRO A 242 -5.42 -18.03 18.27
CA PRO A 242 -4.32 -18.99 18.14
C PRO A 242 -3.95 -19.27 16.68
N PHE A 243 -4.95 -19.43 15.81
CA PHE A 243 -4.74 -19.68 14.38
C PHE A 243 -4.15 -18.47 13.65
N LEU A 244 -4.49 -17.26 14.11
CA LEU A 244 -3.89 -16.03 13.61
C LEU A 244 -2.42 -15.93 14.03
N GLU A 245 -2.08 -16.26 15.29
CA GLU A 245 -0.70 -16.31 15.78
C GLU A 245 0.13 -17.30 14.94
N ASP A 246 -0.36 -18.52 14.74
CA ASP A 246 0.29 -19.53 13.90
C ASP A 246 0.45 -19.06 12.45
N GLY A 247 -0.58 -18.39 11.91
CA GLY A 247 -0.54 -17.77 10.59
C GLY A 247 0.57 -16.73 10.45
N PHE A 248 0.71 -15.82 11.43
CA PHE A 248 1.80 -14.82 11.45
C PHE A 248 3.17 -15.47 11.61
N VAL A 249 3.33 -16.45 12.50
CA VAL A 249 4.58 -17.21 12.67
C VAL A 249 4.99 -17.86 11.35
N PHE A 250 4.04 -18.53 10.68
CA PHE A 250 4.27 -19.15 9.38
C PHE A 250 4.68 -18.12 8.33
N TYR A 251 3.93 -17.03 8.20
CA TYR A 251 4.17 -16.02 7.18
C TYR A 251 5.54 -15.34 7.35
N ASN A 252 5.89 -15.00 8.60
CA ASN A 252 7.21 -14.47 8.96
C ASN A 252 8.33 -15.47 8.63
N THR A 253 8.14 -16.75 8.99
CA THR A 253 9.09 -17.82 8.67
C THR A 253 9.30 -17.93 7.15
N LEU A 254 8.23 -17.88 6.36
CA LEU A 254 8.35 -17.89 4.90
C LEU A 254 9.16 -16.70 4.41
N CYS A 255 8.86 -15.48 4.88
CA CYS A 255 9.55 -14.28 4.42
C CYS A 255 11.05 -14.31 4.74
N ALA A 256 11.43 -14.82 5.91
CA ALA A 256 12.83 -15.02 6.28
C ALA A 256 13.55 -16.06 5.40
N ARG A 257 12.84 -17.09 4.92
CA ARG A 257 13.40 -18.20 4.13
C ARG A 257 13.30 -17.99 2.62
N LEU A 258 12.42 -17.11 2.16
CA LEU A 258 12.15 -16.90 0.74
C LEU A 258 13.43 -16.52 -0.05
N PRO A 259 14.31 -15.63 0.43
CA PRO A 259 15.55 -15.31 -0.28
C PRO A 259 16.45 -16.52 -0.51
N GLN A 260 16.59 -17.39 0.51
CA GLN A 260 17.35 -18.64 0.41
C GLN A 260 16.73 -19.59 -0.63
N ILE A 261 15.41 -19.72 -0.64
CA ILE A 261 14.67 -20.56 -1.61
C ILE A 261 14.87 -20.05 -3.04
N LEU A 262 14.74 -18.73 -3.25
CA LEU A 262 14.92 -18.11 -4.56
C LEU A 262 16.35 -18.28 -5.07
N GLN A 263 17.35 -18.06 -4.21
CA GLN A 263 18.76 -18.25 -4.54
C GLN A 263 19.07 -19.71 -4.89
N ALA A 264 18.61 -20.67 -4.08
CA ALA A 264 18.80 -22.10 -4.34
C ALA A 264 18.17 -22.52 -5.66
N THR A 265 16.94 -22.09 -5.93
CA THR A 265 16.21 -22.40 -7.17
C THR A 265 16.91 -21.81 -8.41
N LYS A 266 17.43 -20.58 -8.30
CA LYS A 266 18.22 -19.93 -9.36
C LYS A 266 19.53 -20.68 -9.61
N ALA A 267 20.25 -21.03 -8.54
CA ALA A 267 21.51 -21.79 -8.63
C ALA A 267 21.29 -23.19 -9.24
N ALA A 268 20.22 -23.89 -8.85
CA ALA A 268 19.88 -25.19 -9.42
C ALA A 268 19.55 -25.11 -10.90
N SER A 269 18.83 -24.06 -11.32
CA SER A 269 18.55 -23.80 -12.73
C SER A 269 19.85 -23.57 -13.53
N ALA A 270 20.77 -22.76 -12.99
CA ALA A 270 22.05 -22.47 -13.63
C ALA A 270 22.96 -23.71 -13.71
N PHE A 271 23.02 -24.51 -12.63
CA PHE A 271 23.77 -25.76 -12.58
C PHE A 271 23.26 -26.77 -13.62
N ARG A 272 21.93 -26.94 -13.74
CA ARG A 272 21.32 -27.81 -14.76
C ARG A 272 21.69 -27.40 -16.19
N LEU A 273 21.84 -26.10 -16.43
CA LEU A 273 22.23 -25.54 -17.73
C LEU A 273 23.76 -25.54 -17.95
N GLY A 274 24.55 -26.05 -17.00
CA GLY A 274 26.01 -26.04 -17.09
C GLY A 274 26.65 -24.65 -16.94
N LEU A 275 25.90 -23.66 -16.46
CA LEU A 275 26.38 -22.27 -16.32
C LEU A 275 27.21 -22.03 -15.04
N THR A 276 27.11 -22.93 -14.06
CA THR A 276 27.82 -22.83 -12.78
C THR A 276 28.32 -24.21 -12.33
N THR A 277 29.51 -24.26 -11.73
CA THR A 277 30.12 -25.49 -11.20
C THR A 277 29.70 -25.89 -9.79
N PRO A 278 29.38 -24.99 -8.84
CA PRO A 278 28.98 -25.41 -7.50
C PRO A 278 27.58 -26.02 -7.52
N ARG A 279 27.41 -27.15 -6.84
CA ARG A 279 26.09 -27.74 -6.60
C ARG A 279 25.26 -26.79 -5.72
N PRO A 280 23.99 -26.50 -6.08
CA PRO A 280 23.13 -25.67 -5.25
C PRO A 280 22.91 -26.28 -3.86
N TYR A 281 22.65 -25.44 -2.87
CA TYR A 281 22.16 -25.87 -1.57
C TYR A 281 20.81 -26.59 -1.73
N ASP A 282 20.68 -27.79 -1.16
CA ASP A 282 19.46 -28.58 -1.24
C ASP A 282 18.39 -28.01 -0.29
N VAL A 283 17.31 -27.49 -0.87
CA VAL A 283 16.17 -26.92 -0.12
C VAL A 283 14.97 -27.87 -0.04
N THR A 284 15.10 -29.15 -0.45
CA THR A 284 13.97 -30.10 -0.51
C THR A 284 13.24 -30.23 0.84
N ARG A 285 13.98 -30.50 1.93
CA ARG A 285 13.39 -30.63 3.27
C ARG A 285 12.76 -29.34 3.77
N LEU A 286 13.35 -28.19 3.44
CA LEU A 286 12.83 -26.88 3.79
C LEU A 286 11.50 -26.61 3.06
N LEU A 287 11.45 -26.87 1.76
CA LEU A 287 10.25 -26.68 0.95
C LEU A 287 9.12 -27.61 1.39
N GLN A 288 9.41 -28.88 1.67
CA GLN A 288 8.42 -29.82 2.18
C GLN A 288 7.85 -29.36 3.54
N GLY A 289 8.73 -29.04 4.48
CA GLY A 289 8.29 -28.57 5.81
C GLY A 289 7.50 -27.27 5.75
N LEU A 290 7.80 -26.37 4.82
CA LEU A 290 6.99 -25.16 4.57
C LEU A 290 5.65 -25.50 3.90
N ALA A 291 5.63 -26.45 2.96
CA ALA A 291 4.41 -26.87 2.27
C ALA A 291 3.40 -27.49 3.25
N ASP A 292 3.86 -28.39 4.11
CA ASP A 292 3.04 -29.05 5.13
C ASP A 292 2.47 -28.03 6.12
N LYS A 293 3.33 -27.16 6.68
CA LYS A 293 2.91 -26.07 7.58
C LYS A 293 1.92 -25.12 6.93
N SER A 294 2.14 -24.77 5.65
CA SER A 294 1.23 -23.89 4.92
C SER A 294 -0.13 -24.53 4.68
N GLU A 295 -0.20 -25.85 4.44
CA GLU A 295 -1.48 -26.54 4.27
C GLU A 295 -2.23 -26.57 5.60
N GLN A 296 -1.54 -26.92 6.67
CA GLN A 296 -2.12 -26.96 8.00
C GLN A 296 -2.67 -25.57 8.38
N ALA A 297 -1.85 -24.53 8.31
CA ALA A 297 -2.25 -23.17 8.65
C ALA A 297 -3.43 -22.68 7.77
N CYS A 298 -3.42 -22.95 6.46
CA CYS A 298 -4.51 -22.54 5.58
C CYS A 298 -5.81 -23.33 5.86
N SER A 299 -5.72 -24.65 5.99
CA SER A 299 -6.90 -25.51 6.17
C SER A 299 -7.57 -25.30 7.52
N GLU A 300 -6.78 -25.21 8.60
CA GLU A 300 -7.29 -24.92 9.95
C GLU A 300 -7.92 -23.53 10.00
N PHE A 301 -7.23 -22.50 9.47
CA PHE A 301 -7.76 -21.14 9.50
C PHE A 301 -9.03 -20.98 8.65
N LEU A 302 -9.06 -21.55 7.43
CA LEU A 302 -10.26 -21.56 6.59
C LEU A 302 -11.42 -22.31 7.25
N GLY A 303 -11.14 -23.47 7.86
CA GLY A 303 -12.13 -24.25 8.60
C GLY A 303 -12.73 -23.44 9.75
N LYS A 304 -11.89 -22.80 10.55
CA LYS A 304 -12.33 -21.95 11.67
C LYS A 304 -13.08 -20.71 11.21
N MET A 305 -12.68 -20.08 10.11
CA MET A 305 -13.44 -18.96 9.54
C MET A 305 -14.85 -19.40 9.09
N LYS A 306 -14.99 -20.60 8.51
CA LYS A 306 -16.30 -21.17 8.15
C LYS A 306 -17.15 -21.51 9.38
N GLU A 307 -16.56 -22.17 10.38
CA GLU A 307 -17.24 -22.52 11.64
C GLU A 307 -17.79 -21.28 12.37
N ASN A 308 -17.09 -20.15 12.30
CA ASN A 308 -17.52 -18.88 12.89
C ASN A 308 -18.44 -18.05 11.97
N GLY A 309 -18.80 -18.55 10.78
CA GLY A 309 -19.64 -17.82 9.82
C GLY A 309 -18.97 -16.60 9.19
N LEU A 310 -17.64 -16.47 9.32
CA LEU A 310 -16.82 -15.38 8.78
C LEU A 310 -16.30 -15.66 7.37
N LEU A 311 -16.50 -16.88 6.86
CA LEU A 311 -16.29 -17.26 5.47
C LEU A 311 -17.49 -18.11 5.03
N LYS A 312 -18.18 -17.66 3.98
CA LYS A 312 -19.29 -18.40 3.36
C LYS A 312 -18.92 -18.77 1.94
N GLU A 313 -19.27 -19.99 1.54
CA GLU A 313 -19.22 -20.42 0.15
C GLU A 313 -20.63 -20.26 -0.43
N GLU A 314 -20.75 -19.54 -1.54
CA GLU A 314 -22.00 -19.31 -2.24
C GLU A 314 -21.87 -19.81 -3.69
N GLU A 315 -22.96 -20.30 -4.26
CA GLU A 315 -22.99 -20.65 -5.69
C GLU A 315 -22.81 -19.39 -6.54
N ASP A 316 -21.98 -19.51 -7.56
CA ASP A 316 -21.74 -18.46 -8.54
C ASP A 316 -21.77 -19.07 -9.95
N PRO A 317 -22.96 -19.12 -10.58
CA PRO A 317 -23.13 -19.73 -11.90
C PRO A 317 -22.48 -18.90 -13.02
N GLU A 318 -22.20 -17.61 -12.79
CA GLU A 318 -21.53 -16.74 -13.76
C GLU A 318 -20.02 -16.99 -13.78
N SER A 319 -19.46 -17.32 -12.61
CA SER A 319 -18.06 -17.69 -12.47
C SER A 319 -17.78 -19.10 -13.02
N PRO A 320 -16.71 -19.29 -13.81
CA PRO A 320 -16.28 -20.62 -14.24
C PRO A 320 -15.81 -21.51 -13.08
N PHE A 321 -15.66 -20.94 -11.87
CA PHE A 321 -15.26 -21.65 -10.66
C PHE A 321 -16.45 -22.25 -9.90
N GLY A 322 -17.70 -21.90 -10.27
CA GLY A 322 -18.96 -22.40 -9.72
C GLY A 322 -19.30 -21.94 -8.29
N LEU A 323 -18.29 -21.49 -7.54
CA LEU A 323 -18.44 -20.98 -6.17
C LEU A 323 -17.73 -19.64 -6.03
N LYS A 324 -18.24 -18.82 -5.11
CA LYS A 324 -17.59 -17.60 -4.64
C LYS A 324 -17.50 -17.59 -3.12
N TYR A 325 -16.55 -16.81 -2.61
CA TYR A 325 -16.36 -16.57 -1.19
C TYR A 325 -16.93 -15.24 -0.79
N TRP A 326 -17.71 -15.25 0.28
CA TRP A 326 -18.12 -14.05 0.99
C TRP A 326 -17.41 -14.00 2.35
N VAL A 327 -16.88 -12.83 2.70
CA VAL A 327 -16.27 -12.54 4.00
C VAL A 327 -16.84 -11.22 4.52
N PRO A 328 -16.89 -11.02 5.86
CA PRO A 328 -17.59 -9.86 6.43
C PRO A 328 -16.88 -8.54 6.17
N THR A 329 -15.57 -8.55 5.92
CA THR A 329 -14.80 -7.32 5.74
C THR A 329 -13.72 -7.47 4.66
N PRO A 330 -13.38 -6.38 3.95
CA PRO A 330 -12.21 -6.31 3.08
C PRO A 330 -10.91 -6.76 3.77
N PHE A 331 -10.75 -6.42 5.05
CA PHE A 331 -9.58 -6.78 5.85
C PHE A 331 -9.44 -8.31 6.03
N SER A 332 -10.54 -9.02 6.30
CA SER A 332 -10.57 -10.49 6.37
C SER A 332 -10.09 -11.12 5.06
N SER A 333 -10.55 -10.58 3.92
CA SER A 333 -10.14 -11.08 2.61
C SER A 333 -8.64 -10.92 2.40
N GLN A 334 -8.07 -9.78 2.81
CA GLN A 334 -6.65 -9.51 2.62
C GLN A 334 -5.78 -10.47 3.43
N PHE A 335 -6.14 -10.73 4.68
CA PHE A 335 -5.38 -11.68 5.50
C PHE A 335 -5.45 -13.10 4.94
N LEU A 336 -6.65 -13.57 4.57
CA LEU A 336 -6.86 -14.88 3.94
C LEU A 336 -6.07 -15.02 2.63
N LEU A 337 -6.16 -14.02 1.75
CA LEU A 337 -5.40 -13.99 0.51
C LEU A 337 -3.90 -13.96 0.77
N GLY A 338 -3.44 -13.26 1.81
CA GLY A 338 -2.04 -13.26 2.25
C GLY A 338 -1.54 -14.68 2.57
N LEU A 339 -2.26 -15.41 3.42
CA LEU A 339 -1.93 -16.80 3.76
C LEU A 339 -1.96 -17.73 2.53
N LEU A 340 -3.01 -17.64 1.71
CA LEU A 340 -3.15 -18.44 0.49
C LEU A 340 -2.04 -18.13 -0.53
N THR A 341 -1.62 -16.86 -0.62
CA THR A 341 -0.52 -16.44 -1.50
C THR A 341 0.82 -16.96 -0.99
N ALA A 342 1.05 -16.94 0.32
CA ALA A 342 2.24 -17.56 0.93
C ALA A 342 2.32 -19.05 0.60
N ARG A 343 1.20 -19.78 0.72
CA ARG A 343 1.09 -21.18 0.29
C ARG A 343 1.38 -21.34 -1.20
N LEU A 344 0.80 -20.49 -2.05
CA LEU A 344 1.03 -20.51 -3.49
C LEU A 344 2.52 -20.37 -3.83
N ILE A 345 3.23 -19.42 -3.20
CA ILE A 345 4.67 -19.19 -3.41
C ILE A 345 5.48 -20.46 -3.08
N ILE A 346 5.15 -21.15 -1.99
CA ILE A 346 5.83 -22.39 -1.60
C ILE A 346 5.56 -23.51 -2.60
N LEU A 347 4.31 -23.70 -3.01
CA LEU A 347 3.95 -24.71 -4.00
C LEU A 347 4.64 -24.45 -5.35
N LEU A 348 4.74 -23.19 -5.77
CA LEU A 348 5.48 -22.80 -6.98
C LEU A 348 6.97 -23.09 -6.86
N ALA A 349 7.58 -22.78 -5.72
CA ALA A 349 8.97 -23.10 -5.47
C ALA A 349 9.23 -24.60 -5.49
N ASN A 350 8.34 -25.39 -4.87
CA ASN A 350 8.45 -26.84 -4.81
C ASN A 350 8.26 -27.49 -6.20
N LEU A 351 7.27 -27.03 -6.96
CA LEU A 351 7.04 -27.46 -8.34
C LEU A 351 8.26 -27.19 -9.22
N LYS A 352 8.81 -25.96 -9.15
CA LYS A 352 9.99 -25.57 -9.93
C LYS A 352 11.23 -26.37 -9.51
N TRP A 353 11.43 -26.56 -8.22
CA TRP A 353 12.54 -27.34 -7.67
C TRP A 353 12.52 -28.79 -8.18
N ASN A 354 11.36 -29.46 -8.11
CA ASN A 354 11.20 -30.83 -8.60
C ASN A 354 11.36 -30.94 -10.12
N ALA A 355 10.83 -29.97 -10.87
CA ALA A 355 11.01 -29.91 -12.33
C ALA A 355 12.48 -29.74 -12.74
N ILE A 356 13.29 -29.01 -11.94
CA ILE A 356 14.73 -28.88 -12.17
C ILE A 356 15.46 -30.21 -11.97
N HIS A 357 15.08 -30.98 -10.95
CA HIS A 357 15.76 -32.23 -10.58
C HIS A 357 15.24 -33.46 -11.33
N GLY A 358 14.26 -33.31 -12.23
CA GLY A 358 13.74 -34.42 -13.04
C GLY A 358 12.71 -35.29 -12.33
N ASN A 359 12.15 -34.83 -11.20
CA ASN A 359 11.12 -35.55 -10.44
C ASN A 359 9.74 -35.31 -11.06
N SER A 360 9.47 -35.88 -12.23
CA SER A 360 8.27 -35.58 -13.02
C SER A 360 6.95 -36.01 -12.35
N GLU A 361 6.95 -37.13 -11.63
CA GLU A 361 5.77 -37.62 -10.92
C GLU A 361 5.37 -36.67 -9.78
N GLU A 362 6.33 -36.31 -8.93
CA GLU A 362 6.14 -35.34 -7.85
C GLU A 362 5.71 -33.97 -8.39
N ALA A 363 6.33 -33.51 -9.49
CA ALA A 363 5.94 -32.26 -10.14
C ALA A 363 4.49 -32.29 -10.64
N ALA A 364 4.00 -33.42 -11.17
CA ALA A 364 2.61 -33.56 -11.59
C ALA A 364 1.64 -33.50 -10.40
N ALA A 365 1.97 -34.18 -9.29
CA ALA A 365 1.20 -34.12 -8.05
C ALA A 365 1.14 -32.70 -7.47
N LEU A 366 2.30 -32.02 -7.39
CA LEU A 366 2.40 -30.63 -6.94
C LEU A 366 1.61 -29.68 -7.84
N PHE A 367 1.57 -29.90 -9.15
CA PHE A 367 0.77 -29.10 -10.07
C PHE A 367 -0.74 -29.25 -9.80
N ALA A 368 -1.21 -30.47 -9.52
CA ALA A 368 -2.61 -30.68 -9.13
C ALA A 368 -2.96 -29.93 -7.82
N THR A 369 -2.10 -30.02 -6.81
CA THR A 369 -2.26 -29.28 -5.54
C THR A 369 -2.24 -27.77 -5.76
N LEU A 370 -1.33 -27.28 -6.60
CA LEU A 370 -1.25 -25.87 -6.99
C LEU A 370 -2.53 -25.40 -7.69
N ARG A 371 -3.10 -26.21 -8.57
CA ARG A 371 -4.39 -25.92 -9.24
C ARG A 371 -5.51 -25.77 -8.22
N THR A 372 -5.61 -26.66 -7.24
CA THR A 372 -6.60 -26.56 -6.16
C THR A 372 -6.42 -25.26 -5.36
N ALA A 373 -5.18 -24.90 -5.01
CA ALA A 373 -4.89 -23.65 -4.32
C ALA A 373 -5.28 -22.41 -5.16
N CYS A 374 -5.06 -22.44 -6.48
CA CYS A 374 -5.50 -21.39 -7.39
C CYS A 374 -7.03 -21.23 -7.37
N PHE A 375 -7.78 -22.34 -7.44
CA PHE A 375 -9.25 -22.29 -7.34
C PHE A 375 -9.72 -21.65 -6.04
N THR A 376 -9.08 -21.96 -4.91
CA THR A 376 -9.41 -21.33 -3.61
C THR A 376 -9.20 -19.81 -3.65
N ILE A 377 -8.13 -19.33 -4.28
CA ILE A 377 -7.88 -17.89 -4.47
C ILE A 377 -8.92 -17.27 -5.43
N TRP A 378 -9.24 -17.95 -6.53
CA TRP A 378 -10.16 -17.45 -7.55
C TRP A 378 -11.60 -17.27 -7.05
N ARG A 379 -12.02 -18.05 -6.04
CA ARG A 379 -13.31 -17.86 -5.36
C ARG A 379 -13.45 -16.48 -4.69
N PHE A 380 -12.35 -15.78 -4.40
CA PHE A 380 -12.40 -14.39 -3.92
C PHE A 380 -12.63 -13.35 -5.01
N ILE A 381 -12.45 -13.69 -6.30
CA ILE A 381 -12.54 -12.70 -7.40
C ILE A 381 -13.86 -11.93 -7.38
N PRO A 382 -15.04 -12.57 -7.25
CA PRO A 382 -16.32 -11.85 -7.19
C PRO A 382 -16.37 -10.87 -6.00
N PHE A 383 -16.00 -11.32 -4.80
CA PHE A 383 -15.96 -10.45 -3.62
C PHE A 383 -15.03 -9.25 -3.83
N LEU A 384 -13.83 -9.48 -4.34
CA LEU A 384 -12.84 -8.42 -4.55
C LEU A 384 -13.28 -7.44 -5.64
N ARG A 385 -14.01 -7.91 -6.66
CA ARG A 385 -14.64 -7.07 -7.69
C ARG A 385 -15.72 -6.19 -7.07
N ASP A 386 -16.65 -6.80 -6.32
CA ASP A 386 -17.81 -6.10 -5.76
C ASP A 386 -17.42 -4.99 -4.76
N HIS A 387 -16.24 -5.13 -4.12
CA HIS A 387 -15.72 -4.16 -3.14
C HIS A 387 -14.60 -3.25 -3.69
N ASP A 388 -14.32 -3.28 -5.00
CA ASP A 388 -13.23 -2.51 -5.67
C ASP A 388 -11.83 -2.76 -5.06
N LEU A 389 -11.61 -3.95 -4.51
CA LEU A 389 -10.38 -4.36 -3.80
C LEU A 389 -9.30 -4.91 -4.71
N LEU A 390 -9.63 -5.20 -5.97
CA LEU A 390 -8.64 -5.65 -6.96
C LEU A 390 -7.67 -4.54 -7.38
N THR A 391 -7.90 -3.30 -6.94
CA THR A 391 -6.96 -2.18 -7.04
C THR A 391 -5.90 -2.19 -5.93
N VAL A 392 -6.10 -2.98 -4.87
CA VAL A 392 -5.15 -3.11 -3.76
C VAL A 392 -3.99 -4.02 -4.18
N PRO A 393 -2.73 -3.67 -3.88
CA PRO A 393 -1.56 -4.42 -4.36
C PRO A 393 -1.59 -5.92 -4.03
N LEU A 394 -1.99 -6.31 -2.82
CA LEU A 394 -1.95 -7.72 -2.40
C LEU A 394 -2.97 -8.58 -3.17
N PRO A 395 -4.30 -8.31 -3.16
CA PRO A 395 -5.25 -9.07 -3.97
C PRO A 395 -4.88 -9.13 -5.45
N TRP A 396 -4.43 -8.01 -6.03
CA TRP A 396 -3.94 -7.97 -7.40
C TRP A 396 -2.77 -8.93 -7.64
N GLN A 397 -1.76 -8.91 -6.77
CA GLN A 397 -0.60 -9.80 -6.85
C GLN A 397 -1.02 -11.27 -6.70
N SER A 398 -1.90 -11.59 -5.77
CA SER A 398 -2.39 -12.95 -5.54
C SER A 398 -3.06 -13.51 -6.80
N ILE A 399 -3.96 -12.75 -7.42
CA ILE A 399 -4.73 -13.21 -8.58
C ILE A 399 -3.86 -13.21 -9.84
N SER A 400 -3.10 -12.15 -10.10
CA SER A 400 -2.22 -12.10 -11.27
C SER A 400 -1.17 -13.24 -11.27
N SER A 401 -0.65 -13.61 -10.10
CA SER A 401 0.30 -14.73 -9.96
C SER A 401 -0.31 -16.10 -10.33
N THR A 402 -1.62 -16.25 -10.18
CA THR A 402 -2.33 -17.50 -10.50
C THR A 402 -2.79 -17.58 -11.96
N PHE A 403 -2.78 -16.45 -12.69
CA PHE A 403 -3.29 -16.36 -14.06
C PHE A 403 -2.61 -17.34 -15.03
N ALA A 404 -1.31 -17.59 -14.87
CA ALA A 404 -0.58 -18.53 -15.71
C ALA A 404 -1.12 -19.97 -15.62
N PHE A 405 -1.80 -20.31 -14.53
CA PHE A 405 -2.36 -21.63 -14.28
C PHE A 405 -3.80 -21.75 -14.77
N ALA A 406 -4.47 -20.67 -15.16
CA ALA A 406 -5.84 -20.72 -15.65
C ALA A 406 -5.92 -21.33 -17.07
N ASN A 407 -6.98 -22.09 -17.33
CA ASN A 407 -7.36 -22.52 -18.68
C ASN A 407 -7.96 -21.35 -19.49
N THR A 408 -8.29 -21.56 -20.77
CA THR A 408 -8.81 -20.49 -21.64
C THR A 408 -10.07 -19.82 -21.07
N ARG A 409 -11.06 -20.60 -20.63
CA ARG A 409 -12.32 -20.07 -20.07
C ARG A 409 -12.10 -19.30 -18.77
N GLU A 410 -11.24 -19.83 -17.89
CA GLU A 410 -10.87 -19.20 -16.62
C GLU A 410 -10.12 -17.87 -16.87
N LYS A 411 -9.16 -17.85 -17.78
CA LYS A 411 -8.44 -16.64 -18.20
C LYS A 411 -9.40 -15.62 -18.78
N ASP A 412 -10.35 -16.06 -19.60
CA ASP A 412 -11.29 -15.15 -20.23
C ASP A 412 -12.17 -14.43 -19.22
N TYR A 413 -12.64 -15.15 -18.21
CA TYR A 413 -13.37 -14.59 -17.08
C TYR A 413 -12.50 -13.59 -16.30
N MET A 414 -11.28 -14.00 -15.89
CA MET A 414 -10.36 -13.13 -15.14
C MET A 414 -10.03 -11.84 -15.91
N LEU A 415 -9.77 -11.94 -17.22
CA LEU A 415 -9.52 -10.79 -18.07
C LEU A 415 -10.73 -9.85 -18.18
N GLY A 416 -11.95 -10.39 -18.22
CA GLY A 416 -13.17 -9.57 -18.17
C GLY A 416 -13.24 -8.73 -16.89
N VAL A 417 -12.96 -9.36 -15.74
CA VAL A 417 -12.88 -8.64 -14.45
C VAL A 417 -11.77 -7.58 -14.48
N PHE A 418 -10.60 -7.90 -15.04
CA PHE A 418 -9.50 -6.93 -15.14
C PHE A 418 -9.78 -5.77 -16.10
N GLU A 419 -10.53 -5.99 -17.17
CA GLU A 419 -11.00 -4.95 -18.08
C GLU A 419 -11.97 -4.00 -17.38
N GLU A 420 -12.92 -4.53 -16.61
CA GLU A 420 -13.83 -3.72 -15.78
C GLU A 420 -13.04 -2.84 -14.81
N LEU A 421 -12.07 -3.40 -14.10
CA LEU A 421 -11.22 -2.63 -13.18
C LEU A 421 -10.34 -1.60 -13.89
N ASP A 422 -9.79 -1.92 -15.06
CA ASP A 422 -9.01 -0.97 -15.84
C ASP A 422 -9.87 0.22 -16.26
N LEU A 423 -11.14 -0.03 -16.63
CA LEU A 423 -12.12 1.03 -16.89
C LEU A 423 -12.39 1.89 -15.64
N PHE A 424 -12.47 1.28 -14.45
CA PHE A 424 -12.65 2.00 -13.18
C PHE A 424 -11.40 2.78 -12.74
N GLN A 425 -10.20 2.23 -12.92
CA GLN A 425 -8.93 2.91 -12.56
C GLN A 425 -8.64 4.13 -13.46
N ARG A 426 -9.20 4.14 -14.68
CA ARG A 426 -9.00 5.19 -15.70
C ARG A 426 -9.81 6.44 -15.49
N THR A 427 -10.73 6.47 -14.54
CA THR A 427 -11.29 7.76 -14.15
C THR A 427 -10.20 8.66 -13.60
N ASP A 428 -9.20 8.13 -12.88
CA ASP A 428 -8.37 8.95 -11.99
C ASP A 428 -6.96 9.30 -12.52
N ASN A 429 -6.54 8.84 -13.70
CA ASN A 429 -5.17 9.12 -14.12
C ASN A 429 -4.82 8.93 -15.62
N ASP A 430 -4.60 10.06 -16.29
CA ASP A 430 -3.69 10.26 -17.42
C ASP A 430 -4.10 9.72 -18.82
N ARG A 431 -4.48 10.67 -19.69
CA ARG A 431 -4.27 10.80 -21.17
C ARG A 431 -4.52 9.63 -22.14
N ARG A 432 -4.62 8.37 -21.73
CA ARG A 432 -5.06 7.27 -22.60
C ARG A 432 -6.58 7.27 -22.59
N LYS A 433 -7.17 8.08 -23.48
CA LYS A 433 -8.62 8.08 -23.78
C LYS A 433 -9.16 6.72 -24.25
N VAL A 434 -8.29 5.72 -24.46
CA VAL A 434 -8.63 4.43 -25.02
C VAL A 434 -8.31 3.35 -24.00
N PRO A 435 -9.29 2.54 -23.54
CA PRO A 435 -9.09 1.32 -22.74
C PRO A 435 -7.88 0.52 -23.22
N ARG A 436 -7.13 -0.12 -22.31
CA ARG A 436 -6.03 -0.99 -22.74
C ARG A 436 -6.73 -2.10 -23.51
N SER A 437 -6.16 -2.50 -24.64
CA SER A 437 -6.68 -3.70 -25.30
C SER A 437 -6.55 -4.87 -24.32
N ARG A 438 -7.49 -5.82 -24.40
CA ARG A 438 -7.43 -7.10 -23.68
C ARG A 438 -6.04 -7.72 -23.71
N ALA A 439 -5.44 -7.75 -24.90
CA ALA A 439 -4.08 -8.25 -25.13
C ALA A 439 -3.00 -7.49 -24.34
N SER A 440 -3.16 -6.17 -24.15
CA SER A 440 -2.23 -5.39 -23.31
C SER A 440 -2.39 -5.72 -21.83
N ILE A 441 -3.62 -5.93 -21.35
CA ILE A 441 -3.90 -6.33 -19.95
C ILE A 441 -3.34 -7.73 -19.72
N GLU A 442 -3.65 -8.67 -20.61
CA GLU A 442 -3.13 -10.04 -20.56
C GLU A 442 -1.60 -10.07 -20.56
N LYS A 443 -0.95 -9.27 -21.42
CA LYS A 443 0.52 -9.18 -21.45
C LYS A 443 1.09 -8.73 -20.11
N GLU A 444 0.49 -7.73 -19.49
CA GLU A 444 0.94 -7.21 -18.19
C GLU A 444 0.73 -8.23 -17.06
N ILE A 445 -0.43 -8.89 -17.03
CA ILE A 445 -0.70 -9.94 -16.05
C ILE A 445 0.27 -11.11 -16.22
N ASN A 446 0.55 -11.52 -17.47
CA ASN A 446 1.55 -12.56 -17.74
C ASN A 446 2.97 -12.13 -17.32
N GLN A 447 3.32 -10.84 -17.45
CA GLN A 447 4.60 -10.32 -16.93
C GLN A 447 4.67 -10.41 -15.40
N HIS A 448 3.59 -10.05 -14.70
CA HIS A 448 3.48 -10.20 -13.25
C HIS A 448 3.52 -11.66 -12.81
N ALA A 449 2.76 -12.53 -13.49
CA ALA A 449 2.75 -13.96 -13.25
C ALA A 449 4.14 -14.57 -13.44
N GLY A 450 4.87 -14.18 -14.50
CA GLY A 450 6.23 -14.65 -14.79
C GLY A 450 7.27 -14.22 -13.75
N PHE A 451 7.11 -13.04 -13.16
CA PHE A 451 7.96 -12.58 -12.04
C PHE A 451 7.74 -13.46 -10.79
N MET A 452 6.48 -13.73 -10.46
CA MET A 452 6.10 -14.48 -9.27
C MET A 452 6.28 -16.00 -9.41
N SER A 453 6.08 -16.56 -10.61
CA SER A 453 6.32 -17.97 -10.92
C SER A 453 7.81 -18.32 -11.01
N MET A 454 8.69 -17.34 -10.75
CA MET A 454 10.14 -17.45 -10.92
C MET A 454 10.52 -17.87 -12.36
N GLN A 455 9.68 -17.63 -13.36
CA GLN A 455 9.91 -18.05 -14.75
C GLN A 455 10.82 -17.12 -15.54
N GLN A 456 11.19 -15.96 -14.99
CA GLN A 456 12.19 -15.12 -15.64
C GLN A 456 13.53 -15.87 -15.71
N SER A 457 13.90 -16.26 -16.94
CA SER A 457 15.27 -16.61 -17.29
C SER A 457 16.20 -15.48 -16.83
N PRO A 458 17.46 -15.77 -16.41
CA PRO A 458 18.41 -14.70 -16.17
C PRO A 458 18.48 -13.83 -17.43
N SER A 459 18.01 -12.59 -17.33
CA SER A 459 18.29 -11.59 -18.35
C SER A 459 19.81 -11.50 -18.44
N ILE A 460 20.34 -11.95 -19.58
CA ILE A 460 21.73 -11.68 -19.94
C ILE A 460 21.87 -10.16 -19.86
N PRO A 461 22.79 -9.61 -19.03
CA PRO A 461 22.99 -8.18 -18.99
C PRO A 461 23.32 -7.72 -20.41
N GLN A 462 22.52 -6.79 -20.93
CA GLN A 462 22.87 -6.13 -22.19
C GLN A 462 24.18 -5.39 -21.91
N GLU A 463 25.25 -5.82 -22.57
CA GLU A 463 26.54 -5.15 -22.57
C GLU A 463 26.31 -3.68 -22.99
N THR A 464 26.52 -2.77 -22.05
CA THR A 464 26.60 -1.32 -22.29
C THR A 464 28.02 -0.91 -22.59
#